data_AF-A0A6J1RVX1-F1
#
_entry.id   AF-A0A6J1RVX1-F1
#
_cell.length_a   1.000
_cell.length_b   1.000
_cell.length_c   1.000
_cell.angle_alpha   90.00
_cell.angle_beta   90.00
_cell.angle_gamma   90.00
#
_symmetry.space_group_name_H-M   'P 1'
#
loop_
_entity.id
_entity.type
_entity.pdbx_description
1 polymer ?
#
loop_
_entity_poly.entity_id
_entity_poly.type
_entity_poly.pdbx_seq_one_letter_code
_entity_poly.pdbx_strand_id
1 'polypeptide(L)'
;MPCRRGASPCEDLDPVIRGSNSRQFSGRAASGGGGAGGAAMAVLRVKRALQALLLVSALAYMSLLLYQSVTATGYAQQGPGRPASSGAGLVAPPPPPAGLSLRQPQQASNGDLEAAAAVPVAADSNSLDPDPVTVPPLPPMQPPGGAAGGAGGAGGMVPVSGPGVMTAATATSKPPTTTLQDIFVSVKTTRSYHRWRLPVIIKTWFQLAKDQTWFFTDTDDPDFQKKTNGHMVNTNCSSSHNRRALCCKLSVELDTFLDSDKKWFCHFDDDNYVNIPRLVRVLGDYSPQQDWYLGKPSTKAPLEIISRENKSQKISFWFATGGAGFCLSRALALKMLPVAGGGKFISIGEKIRLPDDVTMGYVIEHLLRKPLTVIDQFHSHFEPMKFIRQETMHEQITFSYSRYSKHEVNVLKIDGFDSRLDPTRFLSLHCLLFSYLSFCPR
;
A
#
# COMPACT_ATOMS: atom_id res chain seq x y z
N MET A 1 -38.95 54.11 -18.67
CA MET A 1 -38.71 53.63 -20.04
C MET A 1 -37.20 53.45 -20.25
N PRO A 2 -36.76 52.53 -21.13
CA PRO A 2 -35.55 51.71 -20.94
C PRO A 2 -34.27 52.26 -21.57
N CYS A 3 -33.18 51.50 -21.38
CA CYS A 3 -31.94 51.43 -22.19
C CYS A 3 -30.86 52.51 -21.89
N ARG A 4 -29.55 52.27 -21.96
CA ARG A 4 -28.70 51.13 -22.40
C ARG A 4 -27.23 51.51 -22.16
N ARG A 5 -26.36 50.48 -22.05
CA ARG A 5 -24.94 50.38 -22.51
C ARG A 5 -23.95 51.41 -21.91
N GLY A 6 -22.76 51.06 -21.42
CA GLY A 6 -21.82 49.99 -21.79
C GLY A 6 -20.41 50.63 -21.83
N ALA A 7 -19.38 49.79 -21.73
CA ALA A 7 -17.94 50.09 -21.83
C ALA A 7 -17.22 50.49 -20.52
N SER A 8 -16.34 49.59 -20.07
CA SER A 8 -15.16 49.85 -19.23
C SER A 8 -14.01 50.34 -20.13
N PRO A 9 -12.94 50.98 -19.62
CA PRO A 9 -11.86 50.21 -18.97
C PRO A 9 -11.07 50.91 -17.85
N CYS A 10 -10.42 50.05 -17.06
CA CYS A 10 -9.08 50.05 -16.42
C CYS A 10 -8.30 51.34 -16.05
N GLU A 11 -7.38 51.08 -15.10
CA GLU A 11 -6.17 51.82 -14.69
C GLU A 11 -6.35 52.77 -13.49
N ASP A 12 -5.45 52.87 -12.51
CA ASP A 12 -4.34 52.04 -11.98
C ASP A 12 -3.87 52.75 -10.67
N LEU A 13 -2.96 52.12 -9.90
CA LEU A 13 -2.10 52.72 -8.85
C LEU A 13 -2.59 52.76 -7.37
N ASP A 14 -2.05 51.83 -6.57
CA ASP A 14 -1.61 52.00 -5.16
C ASP A 14 -0.54 53.15 -5.06
N PRO A 15 -0.10 53.71 -3.89
CA PRO A 15 -0.07 53.10 -2.54
C PRO A 15 -0.18 54.07 -1.30
N VAL A 16 -0.04 53.50 -0.07
CA VAL A 16 0.71 54.04 1.11
C VAL A 16 0.06 55.08 2.09
N ILE A 17 -0.15 54.59 3.33
CA ILE A 17 0.28 55.11 4.66
C ILE A 17 -0.39 56.34 5.37
N ARG A 18 -0.82 56.07 6.63
CA ARG A 18 -0.93 56.88 7.88
C ARG A 18 -2.00 57.97 8.05
N GLY A 19 -2.48 58.02 9.31
CA GLY A 19 -2.94 59.23 10.02
C GLY A 19 -4.40 59.12 10.47
N SER A 20 -4.71 58.63 11.67
CA SER A 20 -4.74 59.36 12.95
C SER A 20 -5.81 60.46 13.06
N ASN A 21 -6.67 60.27 14.07
CA ASN A 21 -7.48 61.24 14.81
C ASN A 21 -8.67 61.91 14.12
N SER A 22 -9.88 61.74 14.67
CA SER A 22 -10.45 62.74 15.59
C SER A 22 -11.86 62.40 16.10
N ARG A 23 -11.97 62.42 17.43
CA ARG A 23 -12.99 63.00 18.31
C ARG A 23 -14.50 62.85 18.02
N GLN A 24 -15.14 62.24 19.04
CA GLN A 24 -16.30 62.69 19.83
C GLN A 24 -17.64 62.98 19.12
N PHE A 25 -18.73 62.36 19.62
CA PHE A 25 -19.77 63.10 20.35
C PHE A 25 -20.77 62.18 21.07
N SER A 26 -21.18 62.63 22.27
CA SER A 26 -22.50 62.51 22.92
C SER A 26 -23.03 61.19 23.48
N GLY A 27 -23.47 61.27 24.75
CA GLY A 27 -24.89 60.96 25.07
C GLY A 27 -25.16 59.88 26.12
N ARG A 28 -25.39 60.33 27.37
CA ARG A 28 -26.09 59.70 28.52
C ARG A 28 -27.02 58.51 28.21
N ALA A 29 -27.00 57.46 29.06
CA ALA A 29 -28.01 57.22 30.13
C ALA A 29 -27.91 55.83 30.79
N ALA A 30 -28.30 55.81 32.08
CA ALA A 30 -28.96 54.74 32.85
C ALA A 30 -28.15 53.57 33.47
N SER A 31 -28.39 53.45 34.78
CA SER A 31 -28.07 52.42 35.75
C SER A 31 -28.85 51.11 35.60
N GLY A 32 -28.25 49.99 36.00
CA GLY A 32 -28.97 48.73 36.30
C GLY A 32 -28.00 47.55 36.47
N GLY A 33 -27.86 47.05 37.70
CA GLY A 33 -26.93 45.97 38.06
C GLY A 33 -27.50 44.55 37.98
N GLY A 34 -26.60 43.58 38.15
CA GLY A 34 -26.90 42.22 38.62
C GLY A 34 -26.78 41.10 37.58
N GLY A 35 -25.79 40.21 37.76
CA GLY A 35 -25.85 38.85 37.19
C GLY A 35 -24.71 38.43 36.26
N ALA A 36 -23.46 38.38 36.73
CA ALA A 36 -22.39 37.69 35.98
C ALA A 36 -21.32 36.98 36.83
N GLY A 37 -21.21 37.26 38.14
CA GLY A 37 -20.15 36.69 38.99
C GLY A 37 -20.37 35.25 39.48
N GLY A 38 -21.61 34.78 39.58
CA GLY A 38 -21.93 33.46 40.16
C GLY A 38 -21.65 32.27 39.24
N ALA A 39 -21.92 32.43 37.93
CA ALA A 39 -21.77 31.35 36.95
C ALA A 39 -20.30 30.97 36.72
N ALA A 40 -19.39 31.95 36.66
CA ALA A 40 -17.96 31.70 36.47
C ALA A 40 -17.34 30.92 37.64
N MET A 41 -17.73 31.23 38.88
CA MET A 41 -17.27 30.52 40.08
C MET A 41 -17.83 29.10 40.19
N ALA A 42 -19.09 28.88 39.76
CA ALA A 42 -19.68 27.55 39.70
C ALA A 42 -18.97 26.64 38.68
N VAL A 43 -18.66 27.16 37.49
CA VAL A 43 -17.93 26.43 36.45
C VAL A 43 -16.52 26.05 36.91
N LEU A 44 -15.83 26.91 37.65
CA LEU A 44 -14.50 26.62 38.18
C LEU A 44 -14.53 25.53 39.27
N ARG A 45 -15.57 25.51 40.11
CA ARG A 45 -15.77 24.46 41.12
C ARG A 45 -16.09 23.11 40.49
N VAL A 46 -16.92 23.07 39.45
CA VAL A 46 -17.24 21.84 38.70
C VAL A 46 -15.99 21.29 38.00
N LYS A 47 -15.17 22.15 37.36
CA LYS A 47 -13.90 21.71 36.75
C LYS A 47 -12.93 21.10 37.76
N ARG A 48 -12.79 21.70 38.96
CA ARG A 48 -11.95 21.15 40.03
C ARG A 48 -12.48 19.82 40.57
N ALA A 49 -13.80 19.68 40.70
CA ALA A 49 -14.42 18.42 41.11
C ALA A 49 -14.20 17.30 40.07
N LEU A 50 -14.33 17.60 38.78
CA LEU A 50 -14.02 16.66 37.68
C LEU A 50 -12.54 16.24 37.67
N GLN A 51 -11.62 17.18 37.88
CA GLN A 51 -10.19 16.86 37.99
C GLN A 51 -9.89 15.98 39.21
N ALA A 52 -10.52 16.24 40.35
CA ALA A 52 -10.38 15.38 41.53
C ALA A 52 -10.93 13.97 41.28
N LEU A 53 -12.08 13.84 40.59
CA LEU A 53 -12.65 12.55 40.24
C LEU A 53 -11.73 11.74 39.30
N LEU A 54 -11.12 12.41 38.31
CA LEU A 54 -10.16 11.80 37.38
C LEU A 54 -8.88 11.33 38.09
N LEU A 55 -8.40 12.07 39.08
CA LEU A 55 -7.24 11.67 39.88
C LEU A 55 -7.56 10.44 40.74
N VAL A 56 -8.74 10.41 41.37
CA VAL A 56 -9.16 9.26 42.19
C VAL A 56 -9.35 8.01 41.34
N SER A 57 -9.95 8.13 40.14
CA SER A 57 -10.11 6.99 39.24
C SER A 57 -8.77 6.48 38.70
N ALA A 58 -7.83 7.37 38.36
CA ALA A 58 -6.48 6.99 37.94
C ALA A 58 -5.72 6.25 39.06
N LEU A 59 -5.81 6.71 40.31
CA LEU A 59 -5.18 6.04 41.45
C LEU A 59 -5.80 4.65 41.72
N ALA A 60 -7.12 4.53 41.62
CA ALA A 60 -7.81 3.24 41.75
C ALA A 60 -7.38 2.26 40.65
N TYR A 61 -7.27 2.72 39.40
CA TYR A 61 -6.83 1.91 38.26
C TYR A 61 -5.39 1.43 38.43
N MET A 62 -4.47 2.32 38.82
CA MET A 62 -3.07 1.95 39.07
C MET A 62 -2.94 0.95 40.22
N SER A 63 -3.76 1.08 41.27
CA SER A 63 -3.80 0.11 42.37
C SER A 63 -4.29 -1.27 41.91
N LEU A 64 -5.26 -1.31 40.99
CA LEU A 64 -5.78 -2.54 40.40
C LEU A 64 -4.72 -3.24 39.54
N LEU A 65 -3.98 -2.48 38.71
CA LEU A 65 -2.89 -3.01 37.89
C LEU A 65 -1.75 -3.58 38.76
N LEU A 66 -1.38 -2.89 39.83
CA LEU A 66 -0.42 -3.39 40.80
C LEU A 66 -0.90 -4.70 41.44
N TYR A 67 -2.16 -4.77 41.86
CA TYR A 67 -2.73 -6.00 42.42
C TYR A 67 -2.73 -7.17 41.41
N GLN A 68 -3.05 -6.92 40.14
CA GLN A 68 -2.98 -7.93 39.08
C GLN A 68 -1.54 -8.40 38.81
N SER A 69 -0.55 -7.51 38.86
CA SER A 69 0.85 -7.88 38.66
C SER A 69 1.42 -8.78 39.78
N VAL A 70 1.01 -8.52 41.03
CA VAL A 70 1.43 -9.31 42.21
C VAL A 70 0.71 -10.66 42.25
N THR A 71 -0.55 -10.73 41.84
CA THR A 71 -1.30 -12.00 41.80
C THR A 71 -0.91 -12.90 40.61
N ALA A 72 -0.53 -12.32 39.46
CA ALA A 72 -0.04 -13.07 38.30
C ALA A 72 1.29 -13.80 38.56
N THR A 73 2.13 -13.28 39.44
CA THR A 73 3.40 -13.91 39.84
C THR A 73 3.21 -15.06 40.84
N GLY A 74 2.12 -15.08 41.60
CA GLY A 74 1.81 -16.16 42.56
C GLY A 74 1.28 -17.45 41.94
N TYR A 75 0.69 -17.39 40.73
CA TYR A 75 0.12 -18.57 40.06
C TYR A 75 1.12 -19.34 39.18
N ALA A 76 2.32 -18.80 38.94
CA ALA A 76 3.32 -19.43 38.09
C ALA A 76 4.17 -20.53 38.78
N GLN A 77 3.97 -20.79 40.07
CA GLN A 77 4.77 -21.77 40.84
C GLN A 77 4.06 -23.10 41.19
N GLN A 78 2.84 -23.37 40.71
CA GLN A 78 2.19 -24.67 40.90
C GLN A 78 1.61 -25.22 39.59
N GLY A 79 2.45 -25.93 38.84
CA GLY A 79 2.00 -26.79 37.74
C GLY A 79 1.67 -28.21 38.25
N PRO A 80 0.59 -28.87 37.76
CA PRO A 80 0.17 -30.18 38.25
C PRO A 80 1.04 -31.31 37.67
N GLY A 81 1.25 -32.35 38.49
CA GLY A 81 2.15 -33.48 38.24
C GLY A 81 1.79 -34.37 37.05
N ARG A 82 2.83 -34.97 36.46
CA ARG A 82 2.74 -36.08 35.49
C ARG A 82 2.71 -37.43 36.23
N PRO A 83 1.91 -38.41 35.79
CA PRO A 83 2.03 -39.77 36.29
C PRO A 83 3.16 -40.53 35.58
N ALA A 84 3.67 -41.52 36.30
CA ALA A 84 4.82 -42.36 35.98
C ALA A 84 4.60 -43.25 34.74
N SER A 85 5.68 -43.50 34.00
CA SER A 85 5.77 -44.55 32.98
C SER A 85 6.82 -45.58 33.41
N SER A 86 6.40 -46.83 33.48
CA SER A 86 7.19 -48.04 33.72
C SER A 86 7.99 -48.44 32.47
N GLY A 87 9.19 -48.99 32.69
CA GLY A 87 10.18 -49.25 31.64
C GLY A 87 10.17 -50.66 31.04
N ALA A 88 10.90 -50.77 29.92
CA ALA A 88 11.67 -51.89 29.34
C ALA A 88 12.19 -51.34 27.99
N GLY A 89 13.41 -51.52 27.47
CA GLY A 89 14.52 -52.41 27.73
C GLY A 89 15.18 -52.74 26.37
N LEU A 90 16.35 -52.14 26.10
CA LEU A 90 17.46 -52.57 25.21
C LEU A 90 17.24 -52.73 23.68
N VAL A 91 18.08 -52.06 22.87
CA VAL A 91 19.26 -52.60 22.12
C VAL A 91 19.78 -51.51 21.16
N ALA A 92 21.10 -51.30 21.13
CA ALA A 92 21.81 -50.36 20.24
C ALA A 92 22.60 -51.10 19.13
N PRO A 93 22.79 -50.50 17.93
CA PRO A 93 23.80 -50.93 16.96
C PRO A 93 24.92 -49.86 16.70
N PRO A 94 26.04 -50.24 16.04
CA PRO A 94 27.38 -49.61 16.19
C PRO A 94 27.69 -48.47 15.16
N PRO A 95 28.84 -47.75 15.28
CA PRO A 95 29.24 -46.65 14.39
C PRO A 95 30.32 -47.07 13.33
N PRO A 96 30.93 -46.15 12.56
CA PRO A 96 30.50 -45.52 11.30
C PRO A 96 31.47 -45.87 10.12
N PRO A 97 31.48 -45.12 8.99
CA PRO A 97 32.78 -44.55 8.60
C PRO A 97 32.73 -43.07 8.17
N ALA A 98 33.92 -42.48 8.20
CA ALA A 98 34.24 -41.05 8.09
C ALA A 98 34.31 -40.52 6.65
N GLY A 99 34.12 -39.20 6.51
CA GLY A 99 34.75 -38.39 5.46
C GLY A 99 33.79 -37.51 4.65
N LEU A 100 33.72 -36.22 4.97
CA LEU A 100 34.25 -35.14 4.10
C LEU A 100 33.93 -33.77 4.73
N SER A 101 35.00 -33.01 4.89
CA SER A 101 35.08 -31.69 5.51
C SER A 101 34.60 -30.59 4.56
N LEU A 102 33.69 -29.72 5.00
CA LEU A 102 33.48 -28.40 4.42
C LEU A 102 33.50 -27.34 5.51
N ARG A 103 34.46 -26.42 5.35
CA ARG A 103 34.84 -25.31 6.23
C ARG A 103 33.69 -24.33 6.47
N GLN A 104 33.46 -23.98 7.73
CA GLN A 104 32.81 -22.73 8.14
C GLN A 104 33.84 -21.59 8.17
N PRO A 105 33.50 -20.35 7.79
CA PRO A 105 34.29 -19.17 8.14
C PRO A 105 34.00 -18.72 9.57
N GLN A 106 35.08 -18.32 10.24
CA GLN A 106 35.22 -18.02 11.65
C GLN A 106 34.47 -16.76 12.11
N GLN A 107 33.95 -16.82 13.34
CA GLN A 107 33.69 -15.67 14.20
C GLN A 107 34.99 -14.93 14.52
N ALA A 108 34.97 -13.60 14.42
CA ALA A 108 35.95 -12.72 15.03
C ALA A 108 35.29 -11.97 16.21
N SER A 109 35.98 -11.98 17.34
CA SER A 109 35.59 -11.41 18.62
C SER A 109 36.26 -10.06 18.91
N ASN A 110 35.49 -9.21 19.60
CA ASN A 110 35.85 -8.18 20.59
C ASN A 110 36.44 -6.82 20.16
N GLY A 111 35.85 -5.78 20.76
CA GLY A 111 36.40 -4.42 20.90
C GLY A 111 35.33 -3.40 21.33
N ASP A 112 35.26 -3.12 22.63
CA ASP A 112 34.32 -2.25 23.35
C ASP A 112 34.26 -0.78 22.89
N LEU A 113 33.09 -0.11 23.03
CA LEU A 113 33.02 1.28 23.52
C LEU A 113 31.60 1.71 23.94
N GLU A 114 31.51 2.02 25.24
CA GLU A 114 30.66 2.96 25.98
C GLU A 114 29.12 2.99 25.86
N ALA A 115 28.52 2.78 27.03
CA ALA A 115 27.12 2.97 27.35
C ALA A 115 26.76 4.46 27.52
N ALA A 116 25.69 4.89 26.86
CA ALA A 116 24.91 6.05 27.27
C ALA A 116 23.46 5.61 27.48
N ALA A 117 22.96 5.88 28.69
CA ALA A 117 21.69 5.42 29.23
C ALA A 117 20.47 5.86 28.38
N ALA A 118 19.60 4.90 28.06
CA ALA A 118 18.26 5.15 27.54
C ALA A 118 17.22 4.86 28.63
N VAL A 119 16.37 5.86 28.87
CA VAL A 119 15.19 5.83 29.75
C VAL A 119 14.16 4.82 29.21
N PRO A 120 13.50 4.00 30.05
CA PRO A 120 12.51 3.06 29.57
C PRO A 120 11.19 3.80 29.30
N VAL A 121 10.73 3.78 28.06
CA VAL A 121 9.33 4.06 27.73
C VAL A 121 8.62 2.73 27.55
N ALA A 122 7.67 2.47 28.44
CA ALA A 122 6.83 1.29 28.45
C ALA A 122 6.08 1.14 27.12
N ALA A 123 6.18 -0.03 26.49
CA ALA A 123 5.34 -0.43 25.38
C ALA A 123 4.02 -0.94 25.96
N ASP A 124 2.98 -0.12 25.86
CA ASP A 124 1.61 -0.52 26.17
C ASP A 124 1.05 -1.28 24.95
N SER A 125 0.79 -2.57 25.14
CA SER A 125 0.22 -3.47 24.15
C SER A 125 -1.31 -3.39 24.20
N ASN A 126 -1.92 -2.47 23.42
CA ASN A 126 -3.30 -2.55 22.93
C ASN A 126 -3.71 -1.29 22.13
N SER A 127 -3.66 -1.34 20.79
CA SER A 127 -4.51 -0.56 19.86
C SER A 127 -4.15 -1.00 18.43
N LEU A 128 -5.09 -1.54 17.64
CA LEU A 128 -5.95 -0.82 16.68
C LEU A 128 -5.15 0.12 15.77
N ASP A 129 -5.29 -0.15 14.47
CA ASP A 129 -4.61 0.45 13.31
C ASP A 129 -4.22 1.92 13.52
N PRO A 130 -2.99 2.35 13.17
CA PRO A 130 -2.67 3.77 13.15
C PRO A 130 -3.46 4.49 12.05
N ASP A 131 -4.07 5.61 12.43
CA ASP A 131 -4.98 6.45 11.65
C ASP A 131 -4.48 6.75 10.21
N PRO A 132 -5.38 6.78 9.21
CA PRO A 132 -5.06 7.29 7.89
C PRO A 132 -4.85 8.82 7.94
N VAL A 133 -3.78 9.28 7.32
CA VAL A 133 -3.50 10.70 7.09
C VAL A 133 -4.70 11.34 6.41
N THR A 134 -5.28 12.35 7.07
CA THR A 134 -6.50 13.04 6.63
C THR A 134 -6.21 13.85 5.35
N VAL A 135 -6.74 13.40 4.21
CA VAL A 135 -6.80 14.19 2.96
C VAL A 135 -8.19 14.82 2.87
N PRO A 136 -8.33 16.14 2.63
CA PRO A 136 -9.63 16.81 2.59
C PRO A 136 -10.50 16.31 1.42
N PRO A 137 -11.85 16.27 1.59
CA PRO A 137 -12.77 15.78 0.58
C PRO A 137 -12.85 16.71 -0.64
N LEU A 138 -12.90 16.13 -1.83
CA LEU A 138 -13.01 16.85 -3.10
C LEU A 138 -14.48 17.02 -3.52
N PRO A 139 -14.82 18.15 -4.20
CA PRO A 139 -16.18 18.44 -4.63
C PRO A 139 -16.64 17.55 -5.80
N PRO A 140 -17.96 17.40 -6.01
CA PRO A 140 -18.53 16.52 -7.02
C PRO A 140 -18.27 16.99 -8.46
N MET A 141 -17.90 16.06 -9.34
CA MET A 141 -17.70 16.31 -10.77
C MET A 141 -19.03 16.29 -11.56
N GLN A 142 -19.22 17.29 -12.43
CA GLN A 142 -20.23 17.31 -13.49
C GLN A 142 -19.68 16.70 -14.80
N PRO A 143 -20.53 16.11 -15.65
CA PRO A 143 -20.12 15.52 -16.93
C PRO A 143 -19.87 16.60 -18.01
N PRO A 144 -18.87 16.42 -18.89
CA PRO A 144 -18.66 17.31 -20.03
C PRO A 144 -19.67 17.05 -21.14
N GLY A 145 -20.27 18.15 -21.63
CA GLY A 145 -21.19 18.18 -22.77
C GLY A 145 -20.49 17.93 -24.11
N GLY A 146 -21.21 17.28 -25.02
CA GLY A 146 -20.74 16.94 -26.36
C GLY A 146 -20.71 18.13 -27.32
N ALA A 147 -19.82 18.02 -28.31
CA ALA A 147 -19.87 18.83 -29.51
C ALA A 147 -19.69 17.91 -30.74
N ALA A 148 -20.64 18.04 -31.65
CA ALA A 148 -20.73 17.36 -32.94
C ALA A 148 -20.15 18.21 -34.06
N GLY A 149 -19.83 17.57 -35.19
CA GLY A 149 -19.52 18.18 -36.49
C GLY A 149 -18.36 17.44 -37.17
N GLY A 150 -18.39 17.04 -38.43
CA GLY A 150 -19.32 17.15 -39.55
C GLY A 150 -18.69 16.41 -40.73
N ALA A 151 -19.51 15.84 -41.61
CA ALA A 151 -19.10 14.98 -42.71
C ALA A 151 -18.77 15.74 -44.02
N GLY A 152 -17.96 15.11 -44.89
CA GLY A 152 -18.15 15.15 -46.35
C GLY A 152 -16.99 15.67 -47.20
N GLY A 153 -16.52 14.84 -48.16
CA GLY A 153 -15.72 15.30 -49.30
C GLY A 153 -14.88 14.20 -49.97
N ALA A 154 -15.38 13.63 -51.07
CA ALA A 154 -14.77 12.57 -51.88
C ALA A 154 -13.81 13.12 -52.97
N GLY A 155 -12.89 12.28 -53.45
CA GLY A 155 -12.16 12.49 -54.70
C GLY A 155 -10.94 11.57 -54.84
N GLY A 156 -11.02 10.56 -55.72
CA GLY A 156 -9.91 9.67 -56.04
C GLY A 156 -9.21 10.02 -57.36
N MET A 157 -7.95 9.58 -57.53
CA MET A 157 -7.35 9.16 -58.82
C MET A 157 -5.96 8.52 -58.64
N VAL A 158 -5.87 7.23 -59.03
CA VAL A 158 -4.85 6.46 -59.80
C VAL A 158 -3.33 6.65 -59.56
N PRO A 159 -2.52 5.55 -59.48
CA PRO A 159 -1.09 5.58 -59.20
C PRO A 159 -0.21 5.69 -60.46
N VAL A 160 0.97 6.31 -60.33
CA VAL A 160 2.06 6.24 -61.32
C VAL A 160 3.29 5.62 -60.66
N SER A 161 3.75 4.53 -61.25
CA SER A 161 4.91 3.74 -60.86
C SER A 161 6.24 4.43 -61.22
N GLY A 162 7.20 4.43 -60.29
CA GLY A 162 8.61 4.78 -60.51
C GLY A 162 9.52 3.89 -59.64
N PRO A 163 10.76 3.60 -60.06
CA PRO A 163 11.49 2.41 -59.60
C PRO A 163 12.29 2.63 -58.30
N GLY A 164 12.21 1.63 -57.43
CA GLY A 164 13.36 1.10 -56.69
C GLY A 164 14.13 2.05 -55.76
N VAL A 165 13.58 2.32 -54.59
CA VAL A 165 14.39 2.47 -53.37
C VAL A 165 13.83 1.50 -52.35
N MET A 166 14.64 0.51 -51.95
CA MET A 166 14.27 -0.49 -50.96
C MET A 166 13.97 0.20 -49.63
N THR A 167 12.68 0.42 -49.35
CA THR A 167 12.23 0.67 -47.99
C THR A 167 12.43 -0.63 -47.23
N ALA A 168 13.42 -0.64 -46.34
CA ALA A 168 13.49 -1.61 -45.28
C ALA A 168 12.14 -1.55 -44.56
N ALA A 169 11.27 -2.52 -44.83
CA ALA A 169 10.09 -2.75 -44.05
C ALA A 169 10.59 -3.02 -42.64
N THR A 170 10.49 -2.01 -41.77
CA THR A 170 10.60 -2.19 -40.34
C THR A 170 9.42 -3.08 -39.98
N ALA A 171 9.63 -4.39 -40.06
CA ALA A 171 8.70 -5.36 -39.52
C ALA A 171 8.55 -4.97 -38.06
N THR A 172 7.43 -4.33 -37.73
CA THR A 172 6.97 -4.21 -36.36
C THR A 172 6.71 -5.64 -35.93
N SER A 173 7.76 -6.28 -35.41
CA SER A 173 7.66 -7.59 -34.79
C SER A 173 6.56 -7.43 -33.75
N LYS A 174 5.42 -8.08 -33.99
CA LYS A 174 4.37 -8.24 -32.98
C LYS A 174 5.08 -8.60 -31.67
N PRO A 175 4.90 -7.84 -30.58
CA PRO A 175 5.63 -8.10 -29.35
C PRO A 175 5.46 -9.58 -28.98
N PRO A 176 6.55 -10.25 -28.55
CA PRO A 176 6.48 -11.67 -28.20
C PRO A 176 5.32 -11.85 -27.22
N THR A 177 4.46 -12.82 -27.51
CA THR A 177 3.20 -12.97 -26.77
C THR A 177 3.55 -13.36 -25.33
N THR A 178 3.35 -12.44 -24.39
CA THR A 178 3.53 -12.71 -22.96
C THR A 178 2.63 -13.88 -22.56
N THR A 179 3.22 -14.89 -21.94
CA THR A 179 2.51 -16.04 -21.38
C THR A 179 2.52 -15.97 -19.85
N LEU A 180 1.69 -16.79 -19.20
CA LEU A 180 1.68 -16.86 -17.74
C LEU A 180 3.07 -17.26 -17.19
N GLN A 181 3.80 -18.13 -17.88
CA GLN A 181 5.13 -18.60 -17.48
C GLN A 181 6.18 -17.49 -17.48
N ASP A 182 5.91 -16.35 -18.14
CA ASP A 182 6.81 -15.20 -18.19
C ASP A 182 6.66 -14.26 -16.98
N ILE A 183 5.65 -14.48 -16.12
CA ILE A 183 5.27 -13.55 -15.06
C ILE A 183 5.69 -14.11 -13.69
N PHE A 184 6.28 -13.23 -12.88
CA PHE A 184 6.50 -13.41 -11.45
C PHE A 184 5.48 -12.56 -10.70
N VAL A 185 4.59 -13.21 -9.96
CA VAL A 185 3.59 -12.55 -9.13
C VAL A 185 4.07 -12.57 -7.68
N SER A 186 4.27 -11.39 -7.12
CA SER A 186 4.64 -11.20 -5.72
C SER A 186 3.43 -10.72 -4.91
N VAL A 187 3.20 -11.35 -3.76
CA VAL A 187 2.18 -10.95 -2.78
C VAL A 187 2.85 -10.65 -1.46
N LYS A 188 2.82 -9.39 -1.03
CA LYS A 188 3.36 -8.99 0.27
C LYS A 188 2.35 -9.23 1.37
N THR A 189 2.78 -9.86 2.46
CA THR A 189 1.94 -10.14 3.63
C THR A 189 2.77 -10.08 4.93
N THR A 190 2.14 -10.41 6.04
CA THR A 190 2.75 -10.50 7.36
C THR A 190 2.08 -11.61 8.17
N ARG A 191 2.77 -12.12 9.20
CA ARG A 191 2.25 -13.15 10.11
C ARG A 191 0.82 -12.89 10.59
N SER A 192 0.50 -11.63 10.92
CA SER A 192 -0.81 -11.26 11.48
C SER A 192 -1.96 -11.47 10.49
N TYR A 193 -1.68 -11.49 9.18
CA TYR A 193 -2.66 -11.60 8.12
C TYR A 193 -2.72 -12.98 7.47
N HIS A 194 -1.77 -13.87 7.75
CA HIS A 194 -1.78 -15.24 7.21
C HIS A 194 -3.14 -15.91 7.32
N ARG A 195 -3.75 -15.91 8.52
CA ARG A 195 -5.03 -16.59 8.75
C ARG A 195 -6.26 -15.85 8.23
N TRP A 196 -6.17 -14.55 8.00
CA TRP A 196 -7.34 -13.71 7.72
C TRP A 196 -7.42 -13.25 6.26
N ARG A 197 -6.28 -13.03 5.61
CA ARG A 197 -6.21 -12.51 4.24
C ARG A 197 -5.82 -13.58 3.22
N LEU A 198 -4.84 -14.43 3.52
CA LEU A 198 -4.37 -15.44 2.57
C LEU A 198 -5.39 -16.54 2.19
N PRO A 199 -6.31 -17.02 3.07
CA PRO A 199 -7.20 -18.12 2.70
C PRO A 199 -8.10 -17.79 1.51
N VAL A 200 -8.59 -16.54 1.42
CA VAL A 200 -9.44 -16.14 0.30
C VAL A 200 -8.65 -16.01 -0.99
N ILE A 201 -7.41 -15.48 -0.93
CA ILE A 201 -6.49 -15.44 -2.08
C ILE A 201 -6.21 -16.86 -2.59
N ILE A 202 -5.79 -17.74 -1.68
CA ILE A 202 -5.46 -19.14 -2.00
C ILE A 202 -6.67 -19.87 -2.58
N LYS A 203 -7.88 -19.64 -2.05
CA LYS A 203 -9.10 -20.27 -2.57
C LYS A 203 -9.52 -19.73 -3.94
N THR A 204 -9.13 -18.51 -4.29
CA THR A 204 -9.58 -17.80 -5.51
C THR A 204 -8.46 -17.68 -6.54
N TRP A 205 -8.00 -16.47 -6.82
CA TRP A 205 -7.17 -16.15 -7.98
C TRP A 205 -5.78 -16.80 -7.95
N PHE A 206 -5.24 -17.15 -6.78
CA PHE A 206 -4.02 -17.95 -6.68
C PHE A 206 -4.13 -19.27 -7.45
N GLN A 207 -5.33 -19.86 -7.52
CA GLN A 207 -5.56 -21.11 -8.24
C GLN A 207 -5.26 -20.99 -9.75
N LEU A 208 -5.25 -19.77 -10.30
CA LEU A 208 -5.00 -19.49 -11.72
C LEU A 208 -3.52 -19.27 -12.04
N ALA A 209 -2.65 -19.13 -11.02
CA ALA A 209 -1.24 -18.77 -11.18
C ALA A 209 -0.34 -19.34 -10.07
N LYS A 210 -0.61 -20.58 -9.62
CA LYS A 210 0.06 -21.19 -8.46
C LYS A 210 1.58 -21.18 -8.59
N ASP A 211 2.06 -21.59 -9.76
CA ASP A 211 3.49 -21.73 -10.05
C ASP A 211 4.20 -20.37 -10.24
N GLN A 212 3.44 -19.30 -10.43
CA GLN A 212 3.96 -17.94 -10.66
C GLN A 212 3.87 -17.07 -9.41
N THR A 213 3.05 -17.45 -8.42
CA THR A 213 2.72 -16.61 -7.27
C THR A 213 3.56 -16.97 -6.06
N TRP A 214 4.27 -15.97 -5.53
CA TRP A 214 5.12 -16.04 -4.35
C TRP A 214 4.62 -15.07 -3.29
N PHE A 215 4.58 -15.54 -2.04
CA PHE A 215 4.14 -14.77 -0.88
C PHE A 215 5.34 -14.38 -0.03
N PHE A 216 5.53 -13.10 0.21
CA PHE A 216 6.66 -12.56 0.97
C PHE A 216 6.17 -12.09 2.33
N THR A 217 6.71 -12.70 3.39
CA THR A 217 6.28 -12.49 4.77
C THR A 217 7.47 -12.30 5.72
N ASP A 218 7.20 -12.07 7.01
CA ASP A 218 8.16 -11.83 8.08
C ASP A 218 8.36 -13.03 9.02
N THR A 219 7.75 -14.17 8.71
CA THR A 219 7.89 -15.40 9.50
C THR A 219 7.71 -16.63 8.62
N ASP A 220 8.33 -17.74 9.02
CA ASP A 220 7.97 -19.05 8.48
C ASP A 220 6.56 -19.44 8.92
N ASP A 221 5.82 -20.10 8.02
CA ASP A 221 4.49 -20.64 8.29
C ASP A 221 4.31 -21.98 7.57
N PRO A 222 4.54 -23.12 8.26
CA PRO A 222 4.49 -24.44 7.64
C PRO A 222 3.15 -24.79 6.99
N ASP A 223 2.05 -24.28 7.54
CA ASP A 223 0.71 -24.54 7.02
C ASP A 223 0.51 -23.84 5.68
N PHE A 224 0.90 -22.56 5.60
CA PHE A 224 0.83 -21.81 4.36
C PHE A 224 1.91 -22.23 3.36
N GLN A 225 3.10 -22.62 3.81
CA GLN A 225 4.15 -23.22 2.95
C GLN A 225 3.59 -24.41 2.17
N LYS A 226 2.87 -25.31 2.84
CA LYS A 226 2.25 -26.48 2.20
C LYS A 226 1.14 -26.07 1.22
N LYS A 227 0.31 -25.08 1.57
CA LYS A 227 -0.81 -24.61 0.74
C LYS A 227 -0.34 -23.86 -0.51
N THR A 228 0.81 -23.22 -0.46
CA THR A 228 1.40 -22.45 -1.57
C THR A 228 2.48 -23.22 -2.33
N ASN A 229 2.61 -24.54 -2.12
CA ASN A 229 3.61 -25.37 -2.78
C ASN A 229 5.06 -24.87 -2.60
N GLY A 230 5.39 -24.43 -1.39
CA GLY A 230 6.73 -23.92 -1.10
C GLY A 230 6.96 -22.47 -1.49
N HIS A 231 5.94 -21.74 -1.95
CA HIS A 231 6.08 -20.34 -2.40
C HIS A 231 5.80 -19.31 -1.31
N MET A 232 6.00 -19.67 -0.04
CA MET A 232 6.06 -18.71 1.07
C MET A 232 7.53 -18.42 1.36
N VAL A 233 7.91 -17.14 1.33
CA VAL A 233 9.26 -16.65 1.54
C VAL A 233 9.31 -15.83 2.81
N ASN A 234 10.02 -16.34 3.82
CA ASN A 234 10.36 -15.54 4.99
C ASN A 234 11.50 -14.58 4.63
N THR A 235 11.17 -13.30 4.55
CA THR A 235 12.10 -12.23 4.19
C THR A 235 13.11 -11.91 5.30
N ASN A 236 12.86 -12.38 6.53
CA ASN A 236 13.56 -11.95 7.74
C ASN A 236 13.53 -10.42 7.99
N CYS A 237 12.66 -9.71 7.28
CA CYS A 237 12.37 -8.31 7.55
C CYS A 237 11.44 -8.19 8.76
N SER A 238 11.45 -7.03 9.43
CA SER A 238 10.54 -6.76 10.54
C SER A 238 9.07 -6.92 10.13
N SER A 239 8.24 -7.39 11.06
CA SER A 239 6.77 -7.45 10.92
C SER A 239 6.09 -6.09 11.08
N SER A 240 6.81 -5.08 11.56
CA SER A 240 6.29 -3.71 11.69
C SER A 240 5.84 -3.14 10.34
N HIS A 241 4.78 -2.35 10.33
CA HIS A 241 4.31 -1.63 9.14
C HIS A 241 5.00 -0.26 8.96
N ASN A 242 6.33 -0.21 9.17
CA ASN A 242 7.11 1.02 8.99
C ASN A 242 7.86 1.00 7.64
N ARG A 243 8.30 2.18 7.19
CA ARG A 243 8.94 2.36 5.88
C ARG A 243 10.11 1.41 5.65
N ARG A 244 11.02 1.29 6.61
CA ARG A 244 12.19 0.40 6.53
C ARG A 244 11.78 -1.05 6.32
N ALA A 245 10.78 -1.53 7.06
CA ALA A 245 10.29 -2.90 6.97
C ALA A 245 9.60 -3.18 5.63
N LEU A 246 8.78 -2.24 5.15
CA LEU A 246 8.11 -2.35 3.85
C LEU A 246 9.12 -2.33 2.69
N CYS A 247 10.09 -1.40 2.71
CA CYS A 247 11.16 -1.36 1.73
C CYS A 247 12.04 -2.62 1.77
N CYS A 248 12.26 -3.18 2.96
CA CYS A 248 12.99 -4.43 3.12
C CYS A 248 12.26 -5.58 2.43
N LYS A 249 10.96 -5.76 2.69
CA LYS A 249 10.16 -6.80 2.03
C LYS A 249 10.17 -6.63 0.51
N LEU A 250 9.89 -5.42 0.01
CA LEU A 250 9.89 -5.15 -1.43
C LEU A 250 11.27 -5.34 -2.07
N SER A 251 12.37 -5.06 -1.36
CA SER A 251 13.72 -5.38 -1.84
C SER A 251 13.90 -6.89 -2.05
N VAL A 252 13.45 -7.73 -1.11
CA VAL A 252 13.53 -9.18 -1.22
C VAL A 252 12.64 -9.70 -2.36
N GLU A 253 11.47 -9.10 -2.57
CA GLU A 253 10.59 -9.41 -3.72
C GLU A 253 11.32 -9.19 -5.06
N LEU A 254 11.98 -8.04 -5.20
CA LEU A 254 12.75 -7.69 -6.41
C LEU A 254 13.95 -8.61 -6.61
N ASP A 255 14.73 -8.87 -5.56
CA ASP A 255 15.90 -9.74 -5.64
C ASP A 255 15.49 -11.16 -6.05
N THR A 256 14.40 -11.69 -5.45
CA THR A 256 13.84 -13.01 -5.81
C THR A 256 13.34 -13.07 -7.25
N PHE A 257 12.71 -11.99 -7.73
CA PHE A 257 12.33 -11.88 -9.14
C PHE A 257 13.55 -11.86 -10.07
N LEU A 258 14.60 -11.13 -9.72
CA LEU A 258 15.79 -11.02 -10.55
C LEU A 258 16.57 -12.34 -10.64
N ASP A 259 16.58 -13.10 -9.53
CA ASP A 259 17.10 -14.46 -9.47
C ASP A 259 16.23 -15.47 -10.25
N SER A 260 14.98 -15.11 -10.53
CA SER A 260 14.13 -15.89 -11.45
C SER A 260 14.43 -15.53 -12.91
N ASP A 261 14.09 -16.43 -13.84
CA ASP A 261 14.17 -16.17 -15.29
C ASP A 261 12.89 -15.51 -15.86
N LYS A 262 12.05 -14.92 -15.01
CA LYS A 262 10.78 -14.30 -15.43
C LYS A 262 11.01 -12.95 -16.12
N LYS A 263 10.15 -12.64 -17.09
CA LYS A 263 10.22 -11.42 -17.92
C LYS A 263 9.46 -10.24 -17.30
N TRP A 264 8.49 -10.52 -16.44
CA TRP A 264 7.66 -9.52 -15.77
C TRP A 264 7.63 -9.76 -14.28
N PHE A 265 7.86 -8.71 -13.51
CA PHE A 265 7.58 -8.66 -12.08
C PHE A 265 6.24 -7.95 -11.88
N CYS A 266 5.35 -8.51 -11.08
CA CYS A 266 4.13 -7.82 -10.66
C CYS A 266 3.96 -7.93 -9.15
N HIS A 267 3.90 -6.79 -8.49
CA HIS A 267 3.70 -6.66 -7.05
C HIS A 267 2.22 -6.46 -6.74
N PHE A 268 1.74 -7.12 -5.68
CA PHE A 268 0.40 -6.96 -5.10
C PHE A 268 0.48 -7.08 -3.56
N ASP A 269 -0.48 -6.46 -2.88
CA ASP A 269 -0.68 -6.64 -1.44
C ASP A 269 -1.67 -7.79 -1.17
N ASP A 270 -1.66 -8.31 0.06
CA ASP A 270 -2.52 -9.42 0.49
C ASP A 270 -4.01 -9.05 0.65
N ASP A 271 -4.41 -7.81 0.36
CA ASP A 271 -5.80 -7.40 0.18
C ASP A 271 -6.17 -7.12 -1.28
N ASN A 272 -5.34 -7.56 -2.25
CA ASN A 272 -5.69 -7.51 -3.67
C ASN A 272 -6.32 -8.82 -4.19
N TYR A 273 -7.28 -8.65 -5.09
CA TYR A 273 -7.73 -9.69 -6.01
C TYR A 273 -7.10 -9.44 -7.37
N VAL A 274 -6.50 -10.47 -8.00
CA VAL A 274 -5.85 -10.33 -9.31
C VAL A 274 -6.58 -11.16 -10.37
N ASN A 275 -7.09 -10.50 -11.41
CA ASN A 275 -7.61 -11.16 -12.61
C ASN A 275 -6.44 -11.60 -13.50
N ILE A 276 -5.86 -12.77 -13.20
CA ILE A 276 -4.67 -13.31 -13.87
C ILE A 276 -4.80 -13.34 -15.40
N PRO A 277 -5.90 -13.83 -16.01
CA PRO A 277 -6.04 -13.80 -17.47
C PRO A 277 -6.00 -12.39 -18.05
N ARG A 278 -6.57 -11.39 -17.35
CA ARG A 278 -6.51 -10.00 -17.78
C ARG A 278 -5.11 -9.42 -17.66
N LEU A 279 -4.41 -9.71 -16.56
CA LEU A 279 -3.01 -9.33 -16.36
C LEU A 279 -2.12 -9.81 -17.51
N VAL A 280 -2.18 -11.11 -17.84
CA VAL A 280 -1.38 -11.71 -18.93
C VAL A 280 -1.65 -11.01 -20.26
N ARG A 281 -2.92 -10.74 -20.60
CA ARG A 281 -3.31 -10.06 -21.84
C ARG A 281 -2.71 -8.66 -21.93
N VAL A 282 -2.85 -7.85 -20.88
CA VAL A 282 -2.35 -6.47 -20.86
C VAL A 282 -0.82 -6.45 -20.94
N LEU A 283 -0.12 -7.33 -20.23
CA LEU A 283 1.34 -7.44 -20.36
C LEU A 283 1.79 -7.93 -21.75
N GLY A 284 0.92 -8.56 -22.52
CA GLY A 284 1.17 -8.96 -23.91
C GLY A 284 1.26 -7.79 -24.88
N ASP A 285 0.74 -6.61 -24.51
CA ASP A 285 0.77 -5.40 -25.33
C ASP A 285 2.13 -4.67 -25.23
N TYR A 286 3.00 -5.08 -24.31
CA TYR A 286 4.28 -4.45 -24.01
C TYR A 286 5.44 -5.43 -24.23
N SER A 287 6.55 -4.96 -24.79
CA SER A 287 7.77 -5.77 -24.90
C SER A 287 8.54 -5.77 -23.57
N PRO A 288 8.86 -6.93 -22.96
CA PRO A 288 9.63 -6.98 -21.71
C PRO A 288 11.12 -6.62 -21.88
N GLN A 289 11.58 -6.42 -23.12
CA GLN A 289 12.93 -5.92 -23.45
C GLN A 289 13.02 -4.38 -23.36
N GLN A 290 11.89 -3.69 -23.20
CA GLN A 290 11.80 -2.25 -23.05
C GLN A 290 11.53 -1.89 -21.58
N ASP A 291 11.76 -0.61 -21.24
CA ASP A 291 11.71 -0.13 -19.86
C ASP A 291 10.27 0.23 -19.44
N TRP A 292 9.49 -0.76 -19.02
CA TRP A 292 8.11 -0.55 -18.58
C TRP A 292 7.95 -0.55 -17.06
N TYR A 293 7.34 0.51 -16.55
CA TYR A 293 6.73 0.63 -15.23
C TYR A 293 5.23 0.85 -15.40
N LEU A 294 4.44 -0.18 -15.12
CA LEU A 294 3.01 -0.21 -15.39
C LEU A 294 2.25 -0.19 -14.06
N GLY A 295 1.26 0.68 -13.93
CA GLY A 295 0.44 0.73 -12.72
C GLY A 295 -0.47 1.95 -12.72
N LYS A 296 -1.03 2.30 -11.56
CA LYS A 296 -1.93 3.45 -11.45
C LYS A 296 -1.57 4.31 -10.23
N PRO A 297 -1.41 5.63 -10.40
CA PRO A 297 -1.26 6.53 -9.27
C PRO A 297 -2.62 6.75 -8.60
N SER A 298 -2.64 6.82 -7.27
CA SER A 298 -3.84 7.24 -6.51
C SER A 298 -3.80 8.72 -6.11
N THR A 299 -2.74 9.44 -6.46
CA THR A 299 -2.65 10.89 -6.28
C THR A 299 -3.19 11.63 -7.50
N LYS A 300 -3.70 12.85 -7.29
CA LYS A 300 -4.17 13.73 -8.38
C LYS A 300 -3.07 14.47 -9.12
N ALA A 301 -1.90 14.55 -8.51
CA ALA A 301 -0.73 15.27 -8.97
C ALA A 301 0.51 14.44 -8.61
N PRO A 302 1.64 14.65 -9.32
CA PRO A 302 2.90 14.01 -8.94
C PRO A 302 3.29 14.42 -7.52
N LEU A 303 3.98 13.54 -6.82
CA LEU A 303 4.49 13.84 -5.49
C LEU A 303 5.65 14.83 -5.60
N GLU A 304 5.59 15.91 -4.82
CA GLU A 304 6.68 16.87 -4.70
C GLU A 304 7.41 16.71 -3.38
N ILE A 305 8.73 16.53 -3.44
CA ILE A 305 9.61 16.51 -2.26
C ILE A 305 10.77 17.47 -2.45
N ILE A 306 11.37 17.90 -1.33
CA ILE A 306 12.62 18.65 -1.34
C ILE A 306 13.79 17.65 -1.33
N SER A 307 14.75 17.83 -2.23
CA SER A 307 15.96 17.00 -2.24
C SER A 307 16.68 17.07 -0.90
N ARG A 308 17.08 15.90 -0.40
CA ARG A 308 17.84 15.80 0.86
C ARG A 308 19.29 16.25 0.69
N GLU A 309 19.81 16.19 -0.52
CA GLU A 309 21.18 16.60 -0.85
C GLU A 309 21.24 18.10 -1.14
N ASN A 310 20.24 18.61 -1.87
CA ASN A 310 20.17 20.02 -2.22
C ASN A 310 18.81 20.61 -1.83
N LYS A 311 18.74 21.30 -0.68
CA LYS A 311 17.48 21.85 -0.15
C LYS A 311 16.80 22.89 -1.06
N SER A 312 17.47 23.42 -2.08
CA SER A 312 16.85 24.31 -3.08
C SER A 312 16.21 23.55 -4.25
N GLN A 313 16.53 22.28 -4.42
CA GLN A 313 15.98 21.45 -5.49
C GLN A 313 14.67 20.80 -5.08
N LYS A 314 13.61 21.09 -5.83
CA LYS A 314 12.35 20.35 -5.78
C LYS A 314 12.40 19.16 -6.72
N ILE A 315 11.89 18.03 -6.27
CA ILE A 315 11.79 16.79 -7.02
C ILE A 315 10.30 16.46 -7.17
N SER A 316 9.84 16.27 -8.40
CA SER A 316 8.46 15.93 -8.74
C SER A 316 8.45 14.63 -9.55
N PHE A 317 7.62 13.66 -9.15
CA PHE A 317 7.53 12.34 -9.80
C PHE A 317 6.20 11.65 -9.51
N TRP A 318 5.76 10.79 -10.43
CA TRP A 318 4.65 9.87 -10.17
C TRP A 318 5.14 8.55 -9.57
N PHE A 319 4.21 7.80 -8.98
CA PHE A 319 4.44 6.44 -8.51
C PHE A 319 3.16 5.64 -8.69
N ALA A 320 3.29 4.33 -8.97
CA ALA A 320 2.16 3.43 -8.92
C ALA A 320 1.85 3.13 -7.44
N THR A 321 0.57 3.20 -7.06
CA THR A 321 0.15 2.87 -5.70
C THR A 321 0.33 1.38 -5.45
N GLY A 322 1.09 1.02 -4.40
CA GLY A 322 1.38 -0.38 -4.07
C GLY A 322 0.13 -1.24 -3.91
N GLY A 323 -0.85 -0.74 -3.16
CA GLY A 323 -2.13 -1.42 -2.92
C GLY A 323 -3.09 -1.47 -4.12
N ALA A 324 -2.74 -0.88 -5.27
CA ALA A 324 -3.42 -1.18 -6.54
C ALA A 324 -2.73 -2.33 -7.29
N GLY A 325 -1.47 -2.60 -6.97
CA GLY A 325 -0.54 -3.41 -7.73
C GLY A 325 0.17 -2.63 -8.85
N PHE A 326 1.35 -3.11 -9.20
CA PHE A 326 2.14 -2.58 -10.32
C PHE A 326 3.01 -3.66 -10.94
N CYS A 327 3.45 -3.46 -12.18
CA CYS A 327 4.35 -4.37 -12.87
C CYS A 327 5.58 -3.67 -13.44
N LEU A 328 6.71 -4.38 -13.43
CA LEU A 328 7.98 -3.98 -14.02
C LEU A 328 8.40 -5.01 -15.08
N SER A 329 8.85 -4.50 -16.22
CA SER A 329 9.61 -5.31 -17.17
C SER A 329 10.97 -5.74 -16.57
N ARG A 330 11.47 -6.91 -16.95
CA ARG A 330 12.82 -7.36 -16.55
C ARG A 330 13.90 -6.38 -16.99
N ALA A 331 13.78 -5.78 -18.18
CA ALA A 331 14.73 -4.78 -18.66
C ALA A 331 14.84 -3.56 -17.73
N LEU A 332 13.70 -3.05 -17.23
CA LEU A 332 13.70 -1.97 -16.25
C LEU A 332 14.27 -2.40 -14.90
N ALA A 333 13.87 -3.57 -14.39
CA ALA A 333 14.37 -4.08 -13.11
C ALA A 333 15.90 -4.28 -13.11
N LEU A 334 16.47 -4.78 -14.21
CA LEU A 334 17.93 -4.88 -14.38
C LEU A 334 18.62 -3.51 -14.38
N LYS A 335 17.98 -2.46 -14.91
CA LYS A 335 18.49 -1.08 -14.84
C LYS A 335 18.38 -0.47 -13.44
N MET A 336 17.49 -0.97 -12.61
CA MET A 336 17.39 -0.56 -11.21
C MET A 336 18.50 -1.15 -10.34
N LEU A 337 19.08 -2.30 -10.69
CA LEU A 337 20.10 -2.98 -9.87
C LEU A 337 21.27 -2.09 -9.41
N PRO A 338 21.91 -1.29 -10.28
CA PRO A 338 23.01 -0.42 -9.87
C PRO A 338 22.61 0.63 -8.82
N VAL A 339 21.34 1.05 -8.78
CA VAL A 339 20.86 2.09 -7.85
C VAL A 339 20.08 1.55 -6.66
N ALA A 340 19.38 0.43 -6.81
CA ALA A 340 18.42 -0.09 -5.82
C ALA A 340 18.67 -1.54 -5.37
N GLY A 341 19.48 -2.33 -6.08
CA GLY A 341 19.76 -3.73 -5.71
C GLY A 341 20.61 -3.87 -4.44
N GLY A 342 20.69 -5.09 -3.88
CA GLY A 342 21.60 -5.40 -2.77
C GLY A 342 21.38 -4.56 -1.52
N GLY A 343 20.12 -4.31 -1.15
CA GLY A 343 19.73 -3.53 0.02
C GLY A 343 19.76 -1.99 -0.16
N LYS A 344 20.22 -1.47 -1.30
CA LYS A 344 20.22 -0.01 -1.58
C LYS A 344 18.82 0.57 -1.59
N PHE A 345 17.81 -0.19 -2.02
CA PHE A 345 16.41 0.23 -2.00
C PHE A 345 15.94 0.66 -0.60
N ILE A 346 16.32 -0.10 0.43
CA ILE A 346 16.01 0.20 1.84
C ILE A 346 16.63 1.53 2.24
N SER A 347 17.91 1.72 1.91
CA SER A 347 18.65 2.97 2.21
C SER A 347 18.04 4.19 1.51
N ILE A 348 17.56 4.04 0.27
CA ILE A 348 16.87 5.11 -0.45
C ILE A 348 15.57 5.48 0.27
N GLY A 349 14.72 4.50 0.60
CA GLY A 349 13.45 4.74 1.29
C GLY A 349 13.65 5.46 2.64
N GLU A 350 14.67 5.06 3.40
CA GLU A 350 15.04 5.74 4.65
C GLU A 350 15.57 7.16 4.42
N LYS A 351 16.37 7.38 3.37
CA LYS A 351 16.92 8.70 3.03
C LYS A 351 15.81 9.69 2.66
N ILE A 352 14.91 9.31 1.76
CA ILE A 352 13.82 10.18 1.32
C ILE A 352 12.66 10.21 2.32
N ARG A 353 12.59 9.22 3.23
CA ARG A 353 11.56 9.02 4.26
C ARG A 353 10.17 8.77 3.67
N LEU A 354 10.10 8.00 2.60
CA LEU A 354 8.85 7.67 1.92
C LEU A 354 8.59 6.15 1.97
N PRO A 355 7.32 5.71 1.83
CA PRO A 355 6.96 4.29 1.71
C PRO A 355 7.65 3.61 0.52
N ASP A 356 7.54 2.30 0.45
CA ASP A 356 8.18 1.43 -0.53
C ASP A 356 7.69 1.68 -1.97
N ASP A 357 6.39 1.83 -2.19
CA ASP A 357 5.82 2.16 -3.51
C ASP A 357 6.23 3.56 -4.00
N VAL A 358 6.24 4.56 -3.11
CA VAL A 358 6.75 5.89 -3.40
C VAL A 358 8.27 5.86 -3.67
N THR A 359 9.01 5.03 -2.94
CA THR A 359 10.45 4.81 -3.16
C THR A 359 10.70 4.17 -4.52
N MET A 360 9.86 3.22 -4.93
CA MET A 360 9.87 2.64 -6.27
C MET A 360 9.68 3.70 -7.35
N GLY A 361 8.67 4.57 -7.20
CA GLY A 361 8.46 5.71 -8.09
C GLY A 361 9.68 6.66 -8.12
N TYR A 362 10.24 7.01 -6.97
CA TYR A 362 11.43 7.85 -6.90
C TYR A 362 12.62 7.24 -7.66
N VAL A 363 12.88 5.95 -7.49
CA VAL A 363 13.95 5.26 -8.22
C VAL A 363 13.70 5.30 -9.73
N ILE A 364 12.50 4.94 -10.18
CA ILE A 364 12.22 4.77 -11.60
C ILE A 364 12.03 6.11 -12.32
N GLU A 365 11.17 6.97 -11.81
CA GLU A 365 10.81 8.24 -12.46
C GLU A 365 11.90 9.30 -12.28
N HIS A 366 12.42 9.45 -11.06
CA HIS A 366 13.37 10.52 -10.77
C HIS A 366 14.81 10.11 -11.07
N LEU A 367 15.28 8.95 -10.61
CA LEU A 367 16.67 8.53 -10.84
C LEU A 367 16.89 7.96 -12.25
N LEU A 368 16.02 7.05 -12.71
CA LEU A 368 16.17 6.39 -14.01
C LEU A 368 15.48 7.15 -15.17
N ARG A 369 14.69 8.18 -14.88
CA ARG A 369 13.97 9.01 -15.88
C ARG A 369 13.05 8.17 -16.77
N LYS A 370 12.35 7.22 -16.17
CA LYS A 370 11.35 6.38 -16.85
C LYS A 370 9.96 6.70 -16.31
N PRO A 371 9.04 7.21 -17.14
CA PRO A 371 7.72 7.58 -16.67
C PRO A 371 6.88 6.34 -16.33
N LEU A 372 6.02 6.46 -15.33
CA LEU A 372 4.93 5.55 -15.06
C LEU A 372 4.00 5.52 -16.26
N THR A 373 3.77 4.33 -16.80
CA THR A 373 2.72 4.09 -17.78
C THR A 373 1.44 3.77 -17.01
N VAL A 374 0.47 4.69 -17.11
CA VAL A 374 -0.80 4.56 -16.39
C VAL A 374 -1.66 3.47 -17.03
N ILE A 375 -2.08 2.51 -16.21
CA ILE A 375 -3.00 1.44 -16.57
C ILE A 375 -4.22 1.53 -15.65
N ASP A 376 -5.34 2.05 -16.19
CA ASP A 376 -6.55 2.36 -15.40
C ASP A 376 -7.23 1.15 -14.75
N GLN A 377 -6.87 -0.05 -15.19
CA GLN A 377 -7.44 -1.33 -14.78
C GLN A 377 -6.86 -1.87 -13.47
N PHE A 378 -5.85 -1.21 -12.90
CA PHE A 378 -5.42 -1.47 -11.52
C PHE A 378 -6.26 -0.62 -10.56
N HIS A 379 -6.69 -1.20 -9.43
CA HIS A 379 -7.56 -0.53 -8.47
C HIS A 379 -7.10 -0.80 -7.04
N SER A 380 -6.87 0.27 -6.27
CA SER A 380 -6.61 0.18 -4.82
C SER A 380 -7.85 0.48 -4.01
N HIS A 381 -7.87 0.10 -2.74
CA HIS A 381 -8.93 0.48 -1.81
C HIS A 381 -8.96 1.98 -1.47
N PHE A 382 -8.08 2.82 -2.03
CA PHE A 382 -8.24 4.28 -2.01
C PHE A 382 -9.28 4.77 -3.03
N GLU A 383 -9.69 3.91 -3.96
CA GLU A 383 -10.82 4.16 -4.86
C GLU A 383 -12.10 3.57 -4.24
N PRO A 384 -13.27 4.20 -4.42
CA PRO A 384 -14.51 3.61 -3.93
C PRO A 384 -14.88 2.37 -4.78
N MET A 385 -14.61 1.18 -4.26
CA MET A 385 -14.80 -0.10 -4.96
C MET A 385 -16.23 -0.29 -5.47
N LYS A 386 -17.22 0.27 -4.77
CA LYS A 386 -18.63 0.27 -5.18
C LYS A 386 -18.92 0.93 -6.54
N PHE A 387 -18.00 1.74 -7.08
CA PHE A 387 -18.17 2.41 -8.37
C PHE A 387 -17.61 1.63 -9.56
N ILE A 388 -16.86 0.55 -9.33
CA ILE A 388 -16.46 -0.36 -10.40
C ILE A 388 -17.70 -1.14 -10.83
N ARG A 389 -18.13 -0.92 -12.07
CA ARG A 389 -19.37 -1.49 -12.61
C ARG A 389 -19.20 -2.97 -12.90
N GLN A 390 -20.21 -3.77 -12.58
CA GLN A 390 -20.15 -5.23 -12.71
C GLN A 390 -19.85 -5.67 -14.15
N GLU A 391 -20.42 -4.98 -15.13
CA GLU A 391 -20.23 -5.25 -16.56
C GLU A 391 -18.77 -5.08 -17.02
N THR A 392 -17.98 -4.20 -16.38
CA THR A 392 -16.57 -3.96 -16.76
C THR A 392 -15.59 -4.78 -15.93
N MET A 393 -16.03 -5.58 -14.96
CA MET A 393 -15.14 -6.28 -14.04
C MET A 393 -14.19 -7.27 -14.73
N HIS A 394 -14.64 -7.90 -15.81
CA HIS A 394 -13.81 -8.83 -16.60
C HIS A 394 -12.63 -8.14 -17.32
N GLU A 395 -12.68 -6.81 -17.46
CA GLU A 395 -11.65 -5.99 -18.09
C GLU A 395 -10.65 -5.41 -17.08
N GLN A 396 -10.92 -5.52 -15.77
CA GLN A 396 -10.04 -4.99 -14.73
C GLN A 396 -8.95 -6.02 -14.36
N ILE A 397 -7.77 -5.52 -13.98
CA ILE A 397 -6.61 -6.34 -13.58
C ILE A 397 -6.67 -6.63 -12.09
N THR A 398 -6.85 -5.59 -11.27
CA THR A 398 -6.91 -5.76 -9.81
C THR A 398 -8.16 -5.15 -9.20
N PHE A 399 -8.49 -5.66 -8.02
CA PHE A 399 -9.46 -5.08 -7.11
C PHE A 399 -8.85 -5.13 -5.71
N SER A 400 -9.41 -4.36 -4.79
CA SER A 400 -8.98 -4.38 -3.39
C SER A 400 -10.20 -4.30 -2.47
N TYR A 401 -9.96 -4.35 -1.18
CA TYR A 401 -10.95 -4.03 -0.16
C TYR A 401 -10.29 -3.34 1.02
N SER A 402 -11.06 -2.56 1.77
CA SER A 402 -10.64 -2.07 3.07
C SER A 402 -11.80 -2.06 4.05
N ARG A 403 -11.46 -2.10 5.33
CA ARG A 403 -12.42 -2.00 6.42
C ARG A 403 -11.94 -0.92 7.39
N TYR A 404 -12.58 0.24 7.33
CA TYR A 404 -12.27 1.38 8.19
C TYR A 404 -12.90 1.23 9.57
N SER A 405 -14.06 0.58 9.66
CA SER A 405 -14.72 0.31 10.94
C SER A 405 -15.59 -0.95 10.86
N LYS A 406 -16.36 -1.25 11.91
CA LYS A 406 -17.36 -2.35 11.86
C LYS A 406 -18.47 -2.08 10.84
N HIS A 407 -18.77 -0.81 10.54
CA HIS A 407 -19.89 -0.40 9.71
C HIS A 407 -19.47 0.25 8.39
N GLU A 408 -18.19 0.58 8.24
CA GLU A 408 -17.64 1.21 7.06
C GLU A 408 -16.63 0.29 6.39
N VAL A 409 -17.07 -0.26 5.25
CA VAL A 409 -16.28 -1.16 4.41
C VAL A 409 -16.24 -0.59 3.00
N ASN A 410 -15.06 -0.61 2.40
CA ASN A 410 -14.87 -0.34 0.99
C ASN A 410 -14.71 -1.68 0.25
N VAL A 411 -15.79 -2.12 -0.38
CA VAL A 411 -15.85 -3.39 -1.11
C VAL A 411 -16.64 -3.23 -2.40
N LEU A 412 -16.50 -4.19 -3.30
CA LEU A 412 -17.24 -4.22 -4.56
C LEU A 412 -18.75 -4.34 -4.32
N LYS A 413 -19.53 -3.64 -5.15
CA LYS A 413 -20.99 -3.80 -5.18
C LYS A 413 -21.34 -4.89 -6.20
N ILE A 414 -21.42 -6.14 -5.73
CA ILE A 414 -21.73 -7.31 -6.55
C ILE A 414 -22.64 -8.29 -5.83
N ASP A 415 -23.51 -8.94 -6.58
CA ASP A 415 -24.30 -10.08 -6.11
C ASP A 415 -23.43 -11.32 -5.93
N GLY A 416 -23.89 -12.28 -5.13
CA GLY A 416 -23.17 -13.53 -4.87
C GLY A 416 -23.34 -14.04 -3.45
N PHE A 417 -22.25 -14.45 -2.81
CA PHE A 417 -22.25 -14.97 -1.45
C PHE A 417 -22.75 -13.93 -0.44
N ASP A 418 -23.32 -14.39 0.68
CA ASP A 418 -23.66 -13.54 1.84
C ASP A 418 -22.39 -12.84 2.37
N SER A 419 -22.48 -11.54 2.69
CA SER A 419 -21.34 -10.73 3.14
C SER A 419 -20.70 -11.24 4.45
N ARG A 420 -21.37 -12.09 5.24
CA ARG A 420 -20.77 -12.75 6.41
C ARG A 420 -19.79 -13.85 6.00
N LEU A 421 -20.05 -14.52 4.88
CA LEU A 421 -19.20 -15.57 4.32
C LEU A 421 -18.13 -15.00 3.37
N ASP A 422 -18.46 -13.90 2.69
CA ASP A 422 -17.58 -13.23 1.74
C ASP A 422 -17.50 -11.72 2.04
N PRO A 423 -16.87 -11.33 3.17
CA PRO A 423 -16.79 -9.93 3.58
C PRO A 423 -15.90 -9.07 2.67
N THR A 424 -14.97 -9.68 1.92
CA THR A 424 -14.09 -8.98 0.97
C THR A 424 -14.69 -8.88 -0.44
N ARG A 425 -15.77 -9.64 -0.69
CA ARG A 425 -16.39 -9.84 -2.01
C ARG A 425 -15.54 -10.61 -3.01
N PHE A 426 -14.40 -11.17 -2.61
CA PHE A 426 -13.50 -11.88 -3.53
C PHE A 426 -14.05 -13.22 -3.99
N LEU A 427 -14.82 -13.94 -3.15
CA LEU A 427 -15.44 -15.19 -3.59
C LEU A 427 -16.52 -14.92 -4.64
N SER A 428 -17.34 -13.90 -4.42
CA SER A 428 -18.40 -13.48 -5.33
C SER A 428 -17.81 -12.97 -6.64
N LEU A 429 -16.75 -12.15 -6.58
CA LEU A 429 -16.02 -11.69 -7.77
C LEU A 429 -15.42 -12.87 -8.54
N HIS A 430 -14.80 -13.82 -7.85
CA HIS A 430 -14.21 -14.99 -8.49
C HIS A 430 -15.26 -15.81 -9.25
N CYS A 431 -16.44 -15.99 -8.65
CA CYS A 431 -17.54 -16.71 -9.28
C CYS A 431 -18.21 -15.92 -10.41
N LEU A 432 -18.23 -14.59 -10.34
CA LEU A 432 -18.63 -13.76 -11.47
C LEU A 432 -17.70 -13.94 -12.67
N LEU A 433 -16.38 -13.99 -12.43
CA LEU A 433 -15.38 -14.11 -13.49
C LEU A 433 -15.20 -15.56 -14.00
N PHE A 434 -15.41 -16.55 -13.14
CA PHE A 434 -15.12 -17.97 -13.38
C PHE A 434 -16.27 -18.86 -12.86
N SER A 435 -17.47 -18.65 -13.40
CA SER A 435 -18.71 -19.31 -12.94
C SER A 435 -18.73 -20.84 -13.07
N TYR A 436 -17.82 -21.42 -13.86
CA TYR A 436 -17.72 -22.87 -14.07
C TYR A 436 -17.11 -23.62 -12.87
N LEU A 437 -16.60 -22.94 -11.85
CA LEU A 437 -15.97 -23.57 -10.68
C LEU A 437 -17.02 -24.15 -9.72
N SER A 438 -16.76 -25.35 -9.22
CA SER A 438 -17.74 -26.16 -8.47
C SER A 438 -18.21 -25.56 -7.14
N PHE A 439 -17.43 -24.68 -6.52
CA PHE A 439 -17.80 -24.03 -5.25
C PHE A 439 -18.67 -22.77 -5.45
N CYS A 440 -18.87 -22.34 -6.69
CA CYS A 440 -19.68 -21.17 -6.99
C CYS A 440 -21.18 -21.48 -6.82
N PRO A 441 -21.95 -20.59 -6.16
CA PRO A 441 -23.39 -20.72 -6.08
C PRO A 441 -23.96 -20.65 -7.49
N ARG A 442 -24.95 -21.50 -7.76
CA ARG A 442 -25.66 -21.55 -9.04
C ARG A 442 -26.86 -20.63 -9.05
#